data_AF-A0A8J8EY33-F1
#
_entry.id   AF-A0A8J8EY33-F1
#
_cell.length_a   1.000
_cell.length_b   1.000
_cell.length_c   1.000
_cell.angle_alpha   90.00
_cell.angle_beta   90.00
_cell.angle_gamma   90.00
#
_symmetry.space_group_name_H-M   'P 1'
#
loop_
_entity.id
_entity.type
_entity.pdbx_description
1 polymer ?
#
loop_
_entity_poly.entity_id
_entity_poly.type
_entity_poly.pdbx_seq_one_letter_code
_entity_poly.pdbx_strand_id
1 'polypeptide(L)' 'MRVRLGYPDRLLVVDGKTVYLFKKRLYSAPLEEITKWVRGEEALLPPVMREVAIDVVNALELLQKTRVYSSGTPKAAVT' A
#
# COMPACT_ATOMS: atom_id res chain seq x y z
N MET A 1 -5.21 -8.90 -2.96
CA MET A 1 -5.80 -7.68 -2.35
C MET A 1 -5.54 -6.53 -3.30
N ARG A 2 -6.55 -5.68 -3.54
CA ARG A 2 -6.41 -4.50 -4.39
C ARG A 2 -6.66 -3.25 -3.57
N VAL A 3 -5.71 -2.33 -3.56
CA VAL A 3 -5.79 -1.05 -2.83
C VAL A 3 -5.68 0.07 -3.84
N ARG A 4 -6.48 1.12 -3.68
CA ARG A 4 -6.42 2.30 -4.53
C ARG A 4 -6.25 3.54 -3.65
N LEU A 5 -5.22 4.33 -3.93
CA LEU A 5 -5.01 5.63 -3.29
C LEU A 5 -5.20 6.71 -4.35
N GLY A 6 -6.20 7.57 -4.12
CA GLY A 6 -6.48 8.72 -4.97
C GLY A 6 -5.70 9.93 -4.49
N TYR A 7 -5.03 10.61 -5.41
CA TYR A 7 -4.40 11.90 -5.19
C TYR A 7 -5.03 12.92 -6.15
N PRO A 8 -4.84 14.24 -5.94
CA PRO A 8 -5.41 15.26 -6.83
C PRO A 8 -4.94 15.13 -8.29
N ASP A 9 -3.69 14.74 -8.52
CA ASP A 9 -3.06 14.72 -9.85
C ASP A 9 -2.64 13.31 -10.33
N ARG A 10 -2.86 12.28 -9.50
CA ARG A 10 -2.36 10.92 -9.76
C ARG A 10 -3.24 9.85 -9.10
N LEU A 11 -3.15 8.63 -9.64
CA LEU A 11 -3.83 7.46 -9.09
C LEU A 11 -2.83 6.35 -8.82
N LEU A 12 -2.86 5.81 -7.61
CA LEU A 12 -2.07 4.66 -7.22
C LEU A 12 -2.94 3.44 -7.05
N VAL A 13 -2.49 2.31 -7.59
CA VAL A 13 -3.15 1.00 -7.43
C VAL A 13 -2.12 -0.02 -6.98
N VAL A 14 -2.33 -0.61 -5.81
CA VAL A 14 -1.64 -1.84 -5.41
C VAL A 14 -2.48 -3.01 -5.88
N ASP A 15 -1.90 -3.87 -6.71
CA ASP A 15 -2.54 -5.08 -7.22
C ASP A 15 -1.66 -6.30 -6.95
N GLY A 16 -2.00 -7.03 -5.90
CA GLY A 16 -1.21 -8.18 -5.46
C GLY A 16 0.20 -7.76 -5.04
N LYS A 17 1.19 -8.05 -5.89
CA LYS A 17 2.62 -7.79 -5.65
C LYS A 17 3.16 -6.59 -6.43
N THR A 18 2.31 -5.90 -7.21
CA THR A 18 2.74 -4.81 -8.07
C THR A 18 2.02 -3.53 -7.67
N VAL A 19 2.76 -2.43 -7.66
CA VAL A 19 2.21 -1.09 -7.45
C VAL A 19 2.28 -0.33 -8.74
N TYR A 20 1.14 0.20 -9.16
CA TYR A 20 0.99 1.07 -10.32
C TYR A 20 0.77 2.50 -9.85
N LEU A 21 1.46 3.44 -10.48
CA LEU A 21 1.25 4.87 -10.29
C LEU A 21 0.99 5.51 -11.64
N PHE A 22 -0.19 6.09 -11.80
CA PHE A 22 -0.53 6.90 -12.96
C PHE A 22 -0.35 8.39 -12.63
N LYS A 23 0.69 9.01 -13.20
CA LYS A 23 1.01 10.45 -13.07
C LYS A 23 1.39 10.99 -14.44
N LYS A 24 0.38 11.27 -15.29
CA LYS A 24 0.50 11.57 -16.75
C LYS A 24 1.11 10.44 -17.59
N ARG A 25 1.89 9.55 -16.99
CA ARG A 25 2.45 8.30 -17.50
C ARG A 25 2.18 7.19 -16.49
N LEU A 26 2.16 5.96 -16.98
CA LEU A 26 2.04 4.79 -16.13
C LEU A 26 3.43 4.34 -15.67
N TYR A 27 3.62 4.26 -14.36
CA TYR A 27 4.79 3.71 -13.70
C TYR A 27 4.37 2.46 -12.93
N SER A 28 5.29 1.51 -12.81
CA SER A 28 5.07 0.31 -12.01
C SER A 28 6.33 -0.12 -11.30
N ALA A 29 6.19 -0.63 -10.08
CA ALA A 29 7.27 -1.29 -9.36
C ALA A 29 6.76 -2.48 -8.55
N PRO A 30 7.61 -3.48 -8.28
CA PRO A 30 7.30 -4.52 -7.31
C PRO A 30 7.08 -3.90 -5.92
N LEU A 31 6.08 -4.41 -5.20
CA LEU A 31 5.81 -4.02 -3.81
C LEU A 31 6.99 -4.33 -2.89
N GLU A 32 7.75 -5.38 -3.21
CA GLU A 32 8.97 -5.75 -2.49
C GLU A 32 10.02 -4.65 -2.57
N GLU A 33 10.29 -4.11 -3.77
CA GLU A 33 11.25 -3.03 -3.97
C GLU A 33 10.83 -1.74 -3.27
N ILE A 34 9.52 -1.45 -3.24
CA ILE A 34 8.98 -0.34 -2.46
C ILE A 34 9.24 -0.56 -0.96
N THR A 35 9.02 -1.78 -0.47
CA THR A 35 9.21 -2.13 0.94
C THR A 35 10.68 -2.05 1.34
N LYS A 36 11.59 -2.57 0.51
CA LYS A 36 13.04 -2.46 0.70
C LYS A 36 13.47 -1.00 0.80
N TRP A 37 13.00 -0.17 -0.13
CA TRP A 37 13.31 1.26 -0.14
C TRP A 37 12.87 1.97 1.15
N VAL A 38 11.64 1.70 1.63
CA VAL A 38 11.14 2.30 2.88
C VAL A 38 11.95 1.85 4.11
N ARG A 39 12.51 0.64 4.09
CA ARG A 39 13.38 0.12 5.15
C ARG A 39 14.82 0.64 5.10
N GLY A 40 15.17 1.42 4.08
CA GLY A 40 16.53 1.87 3.84
C GLY A 40 17.45 0.79 3.27
N GLU A 41 16.88 -0.30 2.74
CA GLU A 41 17.62 -1.36 2.05
C GLU A 41 17.87 -0.95 0.58
N GLU A 42 18.82 -1.64 -0.07
CA GLU A 42 19.07 -1.44 -1.50
C GLU A 42 17.84 -1.85 -2.33
N ALA A 43 17.36 -0.94 -3.16
CA ALA A 43 16.14 -1.12 -3.93
C ALA A 43 16.23 -0.47 -5.32
N LEU A 44 15.78 -1.19 -6.34
CA LEU A 44 15.66 -0.73 -7.72
C LEU A 44 14.34 0.02 -7.92
N LEU A 45 14.20 1.14 -7.22
CA LEU A 45 12.97 1.93 -7.22
C LEU A 45 13.14 3.25 -8.00
N PRO A 46 12.37 3.48 -9.08
CA PRO A 46 12.38 4.74 -9.83
C PRO A 46 12.05 5.94 -8.93
N PRO A 47 12.65 7.12 -9.14
CA PRO A 47 12.43 8.30 -8.29
C PRO A 47 10.96 8.67 -8.10
N VAL A 48 10.15 8.57 -9.16
CA VAL A 48 8.70 8.83 -9.11
C VAL A 48 7.95 7.91 -8.14
N MET A 49 8.39 6.65 -8.00
CA MET A 49 7.75 5.69 -7.10
C MET A 49 8.14 5.93 -5.63
N ARG A 50 9.31 6.56 -5.39
CA ARG A 50 9.75 6.94 -4.03
C ARG A 50 8.83 7.98 -3.41
N GLU A 51 8.26 8.89 -4.21
CA GLU A 51 7.30 9.91 -3.76
C GLU A 51 6.08 9.32 -3.04
N VAL A 52 5.68 8.08 -3.37
CA VAL A 52 4.47 7.42 -2.86
C VAL A 52 4.77 6.18 -2.02
N ALA A 53 6.04 5.82 -1.85
CA ALA A 53 6.45 4.55 -1.25
C ALA A 53 5.99 4.42 0.22
N ILE A 54 6.11 5.50 0.99
CA ILE A 54 5.67 5.54 2.40
C ILE A 54 4.15 5.39 2.49
N ASP A 55 3.39 6.07 1.63
CA ASP A 55 1.93 5.99 1.60
C ASP A 55 1.44 4.58 1.31
N VAL A 56 2.12 3.87 0.40
CA VAL A 56 1.81 2.47 0.09
C VAL A 56 1.95 1.59 1.33
N VAL A 57 3.08 1.69 2.02
CA VAL A 57 3.34 0.87 3.23
C VAL A 57 2.32 1.20 4.31
N ASN A 58 2.09 2.49 4.59
CA ASN A 58 1.11 2.93 5.58
C ASN A 58 -0.30 2.43 5.26
N ALA A 59 -0.73 2.53 4.00
CA ALA A 59 -2.05 2.05 3.58
C ALA A 59 -2.20 0.54 3.79
N LEU A 60 -1.17 -0.23 3.47
CA LEU A 60 -1.17 -1.68 3.68
C LEU A 60 -1.21 -2.05 5.16
N GLU A 61 -0.45 -1.35 6.01
CA GLU A 61 -0.47 -1.56 7.46
C GLU A 61 -1.82 -1.23 8.08
N LEU A 62 -2.44 -0.11 7.67
CA LEU A 62 -3.77 0.27 8.14
C LEU A 62 -4.81 -0.82 7.80
N LEU A 63 -4.78 -1.34 6.58
CA LEU A 63 -5.70 -2.39 6.14
C LEU A 63 -5.46 -3.72 6.87
N GLN A 64 -4.20 -4.04 7.20
CA GLN A 64 -3.88 -5.21 8.02
C GLN A 64 -4.42 -5.04 9.44
N LYS A 65 -4.24 -3.87 10.06
CA LYS A 65 -4.79 -3.58 11.40
C LYS A 65 -6.32 -3.70 11.41
N THR A 66 -7.01 -3.13 10.41
CA THR A 66 -8.47 -3.23 10.32
C THR A 66 -8.95 -4.68 10.20
N ARG A 67 -8.24 -5.55 9.48
CA ARG A 67 -8.57 -6.99 9.44
C ARG A 67 -8.48 -7.65 10.81
N VAL A 68 -7.49 -7.29 11.63
CA VAL A 68 -7.29 -7.86 12.97
C VAL A 68 -8.41 -7.47 13.93
N TYR A 69 -8.98 -6.27 13.81
CA TYR A 69 -10.12 -5.85 14.64
C TYR A 69 -11.46 -6.46 14.21
N SER A 70 -11.63 -6.82 12.93
CA SER A 70 -12.87 -7.43 12.43
C SER A 70 -13.06 -8.90 12.83
N SER A 71 -12.03 -9.58 13.34
CA SER A 71 -12.12 -10.96 13.83
C SER A 71 -12.36 -11.08 15.34
N GLY A 72 -12.57 -9.97 16.04
CA GLY A 72 -13.04 -9.98 17.42
C GLY A 72 -14.52 -10.36 17.48
N THR A 73 -14.82 -11.60 17.84
CA THR A 73 -16.17 -12.09 18.18
C THR A 73 -16.94 -11.05 19.01
N PRO A 74 -18.19 -10.68 18.64
CA PRO A 74 -19.05 -10.01 19.60
C PRO A 74 -19.26 -11.00 20.76
N LYS A 75 -18.75 -10.65 21.94
CA LYS A 75 -19.11 -11.35 23.17
C LYS A 75 -20.64 -11.26 23.25
N ALA A 76 -21.31 -12.41 23.08
CA ALA A 76 -22.74 -12.51 23.29
C ALA A 76 -23.05 -11.88 24.65
N ALA A 77 -23.91 -10.86 24.63
CA ALA A 77 -24.49 -10.32 25.85
C ALA A 77 -25.30 -11.46 26.47
N VAL A 78 -24.74 -12.07 27.51
CA VAL A 78 -25.45 -13.06 28.34
C VAL A 78 -26.51 -12.28 29.10
N THR A 79 -27.75 -12.74 28.90
CA THR A 79 -28.99 -12.27 29.52
C THR A 79 -29.00 -12.51 31.03
#